data_AF-A0A2G9U3G8-F1
#
_entry.id   AF-A0A2G9U3G8-F1
#
_cell.length_a   1.000
_cell.length_b   1.000
_cell.length_c   1.000
_cell.angle_alpha   90.00
_cell.angle_beta   90.00
_cell.angle_gamma   90.00
#
_symmetry.space_group_name_H-M   'P 1'
#
loop_
_entity.id
_entity.type
_entity.pdbx_description
1 polymer ?
#
loop_
_entity_poly.entity_id
_entity_poly.type
_entity_poly.pdbx_seq_one_letter_code
_entity_poly.pdbx_strand_id
1 'polypeptide(L)'
;SRLPYTHINVKTPEEKKMKYSDPSWYLPRGTVIGFNAIWKPDRQFPIDMAAFAVNITMVTSHPNAGFSYDVARGYQESHFLTGLGLTRSDLEPKAALCSKVYVWHTRTEKGKFSKEDWKRISTRDKELFDDIEAHALGL
;
A
#
# COMPACT_ATOMS: atom_id res chain seq x y z
N SER A 1 26.66 -0.44 22.14
CA SER A 1 25.61 0.60 22.16
C SER A 1 24.47 0.10 23.05
N ARG A 2 24.35 0.63 24.27
CA ARG A 2 23.28 0.28 25.23
C ARG A 2 22.35 1.47 25.33
N LEU A 3 21.29 1.49 24.52
CA LEU A 3 20.19 2.44 24.69
C LEU A 3 19.04 1.73 25.42
N PRO A 4 18.68 2.15 26.64
CA PRO A 4 17.52 1.65 27.34
C PRO A 4 16.28 2.32 26.73
N TYR A 5 15.48 1.54 25.99
CA TYR A 5 14.17 1.85 25.42
C TYR A 5 14.04 3.05 24.44
N THR A 6 13.36 2.83 23.32
CA THR A 6 12.82 3.88 22.45
C THR A 6 11.30 3.88 22.64
N HIS A 7 10.74 4.94 23.20
CA HIS A 7 9.32 4.99 23.56
C HIS A 7 8.38 4.82 22.34
N ILE A 8 7.64 3.70 22.31
CA ILE A 8 6.61 3.34 21.31
C ILE A 8 5.22 3.88 21.71
N ASN A 9 5.12 4.86 22.63
CA ASN A 9 3.81 5.30 23.15
C ASN A 9 3.79 6.79 23.51
N VAL A 10 2.87 7.54 22.90
CA VAL A 10 2.49 8.91 23.30
C VAL A 10 1.00 8.90 23.59
N LYS A 11 0.61 9.47 24.74
CA LYS A 11 -0.77 9.48 25.22
C LYS A 11 -1.70 10.25 24.26
N THR A 12 -2.90 9.71 24.07
CA THR A 12 -3.98 10.33 23.30
C THR A 12 -4.34 11.72 23.88
N PRO A 13 -4.51 12.76 23.03
CA PRO A 13 -4.96 14.09 23.45
C PRO A 13 -6.31 14.04 24.15
N GLU A 14 -6.53 14.89 25.15
CA GLU A 14 -7.75 14.84 25.99
C GLU A 14 -9.04 15.06 25.21
N GLU A 15 -8.99 15.82 24.13
CA GLU A 15 -10.11 16.08 23.22
C GLU A 15 -10.57 14.81 22.47
N LYS A 16 -9.71 13.79 22.40
CA LYS A 16 -9.97 12.50 21.75
C LYS A 16 -10.06 11.34 22.75
N LYS A 17 -10.07 11.62 24.05
CA LYS A 17 -10.31 10.60 25.09
C LYS A 17 -11.81 10.47 25.32
N MET A 18 -12.30 9.22 25.23
CA MET A 18 -13.68 8.91 25.58
C MET A 18 -13.98 9.25 27.04
N LYS A 19 -15.15 9.85 27.28
CA LYS A 19 -15.68 10.18 28.61
C LYS A 19 -16.54 9.02 29.13
N TYR A 20 -16.75 8.94 30.45
CA TYR A 20 -17.54 7.89 31.12
C TYR A 20 -19.02 7.88 30.72
N SER A 21 -19.54 9.01 30.24
CA SER A 21 -20.91 9.20 29.77
C SER A 21 -21.13 8.89 28.29
N ASP A 22 -20.07 8.62 27.52
CA ASP A 22 -20.18 8.44 26.07
C ASP A 22 -20.66 7.01 25.74
N PRO A 23 -21.66 6.85 24.84
CA PRO A 23 -22.12 5.53 24.45
C PRO A 23 -21.05 4.79 23.62
N SER A 24 -21.09 3.46 23.64
CA SER A 24 -20.07 2.59 23.01
C SER A 24 -19.90 2.79 21.49
N TRP A 25 -20.84 3.49 20.85
CA TRP A 25 -20.86 3.79 19.42
C TRP A 25 -20.37 5.21 19.06
N TYR A 26 -20.00 6.06 20.03
CA TYR A 26 -19.65 7.47 19.78
C TYR A 26 -18.38 7.65 18.92
N LEU A 27 -17.40 6.76 19.07
CA LEU A 27 -16.23 6.66 18.19
C LEU A 27 -15.86 5.19 18.01
N PRO A 28 -15.89 4.65 16.77
CA PRO A 28 -15.30 3.34 16.50
C PRO A 28 -13.80 3.43 16.79
N ARG A 29 -13.34 2.85 17.91
CA ARG A 29 -11.91 2.81 18.21
C ARG A 29 -11.23 1.90 17.18
N GLY A 30 -10.53 2.49 16.21
CA GLY A 30 -9.68 1.75 15.29
C GLY A 30 -10.41 1.08 14.12
N THR A 31 -11.53 1.62 13.64
CA THR A 31 -12.16 1.18 12.38
C THR A 31 -11.96 2.22 11.28
N VAL A 32 -11.69 1.77 10.05
CA VAL A 32 -11.56 2.64 8.88
C VAL A 32 -12.95 3.07 8.40
N ILE A 33 -13.27 4.36 8.56
CA ILE A 33 -14.56 4.95 8.12
C ILE A 33 -14.50 5.56 6.71
N GLY A 34 -13.29 5.77 6.18
CA GLY A 34 -13.07 6.42 4.89
C GLY A 34 -11.60 6.61 4.58
N PHE A 35 -11.32 7.16 3.39
CA PHE A 35 -9.97 7.38 2.88
C PHE A 35 -9.82 8.80 2.38
N ASN A 36 -8.65 9.39 2.61
CA ASN A 36 -8.28 10.68 2.03
C ASN A 36 -7.62 10.47 0.66
N ALA A 37 -8.43 10.24 -0.38
CA ALA A 37 -7.97 10.02 -1.74
C ALA A 37 -8.72 10.94 -2.72
N ILE A 38 -7.97 11.64 -3.58
CA ILE A 38 -8.54 12.54 -4.60
C ILE A 38 -8.77 11.80 -5.91
N TRP A 39 -7.89 10.87 -6.27
CA TRP A 39 -7.97 10.15 -7.53
C TRP A 39 -8.82 8.88 -7.39
N LYS A 40 -9.93 8.85 -8.15
CA LYS A 40 -10.95 7.78 -8.10
C LYS A 40 -11.37 7.43 -6.66
N PRO A 41 -12.01 8.38 -5.93
CA PRO A 41 -12.40 8.19 -4.53
C PRO A 41 -13.47 7.10 -4.35
N ASP A 42 -14.27 6.86 -5.40
CA ASP A 42 -15.37 5.89 -5.38
C ASP A 42 -14.90 4.43 -5.38
N ARG A 43 -13.58 4.19 -5.50
CA ARG A 43 -13.02 2.84 -5.34
C ARG A 43 -13.36 2.27 -3.98
N GLN A 44 -13.59 0.97 -3.92
CA GLN A 44 -13.85 0.31 -2.64
C GLN A 44 -12.65 0.46 -1.70
N PHE A 45 -11.43 0.32 -2.24
CA PHE A 45 -10.18 0.55 -1.53
C PHE A 45 -9.30 1.53 -2.31
N PRO A 46 -9.45 2.85 -2.09
CA PRO A 46 -8.64 3.87 -2.74
C PRO A 46 -7.29 4.03 -2.04
N ILE A 47 -6.53 2.93 -1.93
CA ILE A 47 -5.20 2.88 -1.33
C ILE A 47 -4.17 2.38 -2.35
N ASP A 48 -2.89 2.58 -2.04
CA ASP A 48 -1.76 2.13 -2.84
C ASP A 48 -1.28 0.74 -2.42
N MET A 49 -0.59 0.02 -3.31
CA MET A 49 0.00 -1.30 -3.04
C MET A 49 0.89 -1.34 -1.80
N ALA A 50 1.66 -0.27 -1.54
CA ALA A 50 2.56 -0.22 -0.39
C ALA A 50 1.85 0.08 0.94
N ALA A 51 0.54 0.38 0.91
CA ALA A 51 -0.20 0.88 2.07
C ALA A 51 -0.88 -0.20 2.91
N PHE A 52 -0.87 -1.46 2.48
CA PHE A 52 -1.53 -2.56 3.19
C PHE A 52 -0.64 -3.80 3.30
N ALA A 53 -1.01 -4.66 4.25
CA ALA A 53 -0.45 -6.00 4.41
C ALA A 53 -1.61 -6.96 4.66
N VAL A 54 -1.47 -8.20 4.20
CA VAL A 54 -2.49 -9.25 4.35
C VAL A 54 -1.94 -10.41 5.15
N ASN A 55 -2.81 -11.07 5.92
CA ASN A 55 -2.47 -12.31 6.60
C ASN A 55 -2.29 -13.43 5.56
N ILE A 56 -1.17 -14.17 5.63
CA ILE A 56 -0.88 -15.27 4.70
C ILE A 56 -1.98 -16.34 4.69
N THR A 57 -2.60 -16.65 5.84
CA THR A 57 -3.68 -17.62 5.93
C THR A 57 -4.88 -17.20 5.07
N MET A 58 -5.17 -15.90 5.01
CA MET A 58 -6.27 -15.34 4.22
C MET A 58 -6.00 -15.46 2.72
N VAL A 59 -4.74 -15.32 2.31
CA VAL A 59 -4.32 -15.55 0.92
C VAL A 59 -4.46 -17.04 0.57
N THR A 60 -4.00 -17.94 1.45
CA THR A 60 -4.10 -19.38 1.20
C THR A 60 -5.53 -19.91 1.22
N SER A 61 -6.44 -19.28 1.96
CA SER A 61 -7.86 -19.67 2.01
C SER A 61 -8.68 -19.16 0.82
N HIS A 62 -8.16 -18.18 0.08
CA HIS A 62 -8.80 -17.60 -1.10
C HIS A 62 -7.90 -17.79 -2.33
N PRO A 63 -7.75 -19.03 -2.83
CA PRO A 63 -6.79 -19.32 -3.92
C PRO A 63 -7.09 -18.59 -5.24
N ASN A 64 -8.33 -18.10 -5.41
CA ASN A 64 -8.74 -17.35 -6.59
C ASN A 64 -8.52 -15.83 -6.45
N ALA A 65 -8.08 -15.36 -5.28
CA ALA A 65 -7.81 -13.94 -5.04
C ALA A 65 -6.42 -13.58 -5.58
N GLY A 66 -6.38 -13.04 -6.80
CA GLY A 66 -5.15 -12.63 -7.47
C GLY A 66 -5.27 -11.26 -8.14
N PHE A 67 -4.12 -10.72 -8.52
CA PHE A 67 -4.05 -9.59 -9.45
C PHE A 67 -4.33 -10.07 -10.87
N SER A 68 -5.05 -9.26 -11.65
CA SER A 68 -5.44 -9.60 -13.02
C SER A 68 -5.13 -8.45 -13.96
N TYR A 69 -4.59 -8.74 -15.14
CA TYR A 69 -4.29 -7.72 -16.15
C TYR A 69 -5.54 -7.06 -16.74
N ASP A 70 -6.71 -7.71 -16.63
CA ASP A 70 -7.99 -7.24 -17.20
C ASP A 70 -8.71 -6.23 -16.31
N VAL A 71 -8.00 -5.65 -15.32
CA VAL A 71 -8.56 -4.69 -14.37
C VAL A 71 -8.22 -3.27 -14.79
N ALA A 72 -9.21 -2.38 -14.73
CA ALA A 72 -9.03 -0.97 -15.04
C ALA A 72 -7.90 -0.35 -14.23
N ARG A 73 -7.16 0.58 -14.85
CA ARG A 73 -6.04 1.27 -14.19
C ARG A 73 -6.44 1.83 -12.82
N GLY A 74 -5.68 1.44 -11.80
CA GLY A 74 -5.85 1.84 -10.40
C GLY A 74 -6.94 1.09 -9.62
N TYR A 75 -7.48 0.00 -10.15
CA TYR A 75 -8.39 -0.90 -9.43
C TYR A 75 -7.72 -2.21 -9.01
N GLN A 76 -6.42 -2.40 -9.25
CA GLN A 76 -5.70 -3.64 -8.91
C GLN A 76 -5.80 -3.96 -7.41
N GLU A 77 -5.54 -2.95 -6.57
CA GLU A 77 -5.57 -3.04 -5.12
C GLU A 77 -6.98 -3.39 -4.65
N SER A 78 -7.97 -2.70 -5.20
CA SER A 78 -9.37 -2.95 -4.88
C SER A 78 -9.79 -4.35 -5.29
N HIS A 79 -9.49 -4.78 -6.52
CA HIS A 79 -9.81 -6.11 -7.04
C HIS A 79 -9.26 -7.22 -6.16
N PHE A 80 -7.97 -7.12 -5.79
CA PHE A 80 -7.31 -8.10 -4.93
C PHE A 80 -7.95 -8.15 -3.53
N LEU A 81 -8.13 -7.01 -2.88
CA LEU A 81 -8.71 -6.96 -1.52
C LEU A 81 -10.17 -7.44 -1.50
N THR A 82 -10.96 -7.11 -2.53
CA THR A 82 -12.31 -7.67 -2.68
C THR A 82 -12.31 -9.17 -2.95
N GLY A 83 -11.32 -9.67 -3.70
CA GLY A 83 -11.16 -11.10 -3.96
C GLY A 83 -10.87 -11.91 -2.70
N LEU A 84 -10.25 -11.28 -1.70
CA LEU A 84 -10.04 -11.85 -0.35
C LEU A 84 -11.29 -11.76 0.54
N GLY A 85 -12.41 -11.26 0.03
CA GLY A 85 -13.66 -11.09 0.78
C GLY A 85 -13.63 -9.93 1.78
N LEU A 86 -12.66 -9.01 1.68
CA LEU A 86 -12.54 -7.91 2.63
C LEU A 86 -13.50 -6.76 2.34
N THR A 87 -13.98 -6.14 3.41
CA THR A 87 -14.70 -4.86 3.41
C THR A 87 -13.91 -3.78 4.13
N ARG A 88 -14.35 -2.52 4.04
CA ARG A 88 -13.64 -1.39 4.68
C ARG A 88 -13.59 -1.51 6.21
N SER A 89 -14.62 -2.09 6.82
CA SER A 89 -14.69 -2.31 8.26
C SER A 89 -13.71 -3.37 8.77
N ASP A 90 -13.24 -4.26 7.89
CA ASP A 90 -12.29 -5.32 8.25
C ASP A 90 -10.84 -4.83 8.28
N LEU A 91 -10.60 -3.60 7.82
CA LEU A 91 -9.26 -3.02 7.80
C LEU A 91 -8.80 -2.64 9.20
N GLU A 92 -7.60 -3.11 9.55
CA GLU A 92 -6.93 -2.76 10.81
C GLU A 92 -6.01 -1.53 10.61
N PRO A 93 -6.35 -0.34 11.13
CA PRO A 93 -5.51 0.83 10.99
C PRO A 93 -4.22 0.68 11.81
N LYS A 94 -3.07 0.72 11.13
CA LYS A 94 -1.73 0.75 11.74
C LYS A 94 -1.18 2.18 11.73
N ALA A 95 0.13 2.34 11.93
CA ALA A 95 0.81 3.63 11.90
C ALA A 95 0.17 4.72 12.79
N ALA A 96 -0.07 4.36 14.06
CA ALA A 96 -0.74 5.21 15.04
C ALA A 96 -2.11 5.71 14.54
N LEU A 97 -3.01 4.79 14.18
CA LEU A 97 -4.33 5.09 13.61
C LEU A 97 -4.25 5.96 12.34
N CYS A 98 -3.36 5.58 11.43
CA CYS A 98 -3.12 6.26 10.16
C CYS A 98 -2.70 7.74 10.31
N SER A 99 -2.11 8.13 11.44
CA SER A 99 -1.61 9.49 11.68
C SER A 99 -0.12 9.68 11.35
N LYS A 100 0.61 8.58 11.11
CA LYS A 100 2.03 8.61 10.76
C LYS A 100 2.26 7.99 9.38
N VAL A 101 3.23 8.55 8.66
CA VAL A 101 3.68 8.04 7.35
C VAL A 101 4.98 7.27 7.55
N TYR A 102 4.99 5.99 7.19
CA TYR A 102 6.16 5.11 7.28
C TYR A 102 6.65 4.59 5.93
N VAL A 103 5.91 4.88 4.85
CA VAL A 103 6.23 4.43 3.49
C VAL A 103 6.02 5.58 2.51
N TRP A 104 6.88 5.65 1.49
CA TRP A 104 6.83 6.68 0.44
C TRP A 104 6.85 6.02 -0.93
N HIS A 105 5.89 6.40 -1.78
CA HIS A 105 5.83 5.95 -3.16
C HIS A 105 6.77 6.79 -4.03
N THR A 106 8.07 6.54 -3.92
CA THR A 106 9.10 7.21 -4.72
C THR A 106 9.25 6.56 -6.10
N ARG A 107 9.67 7.35 -7.09
CA ARG A 107 9.97 6.87 -8.44
C ARG A 107 11.30 7.45 -8.89
N THR A 108 12.15 6.60 -9.45
CA THR A 108 13.40 7.02 -10.08
C THR A 108 13.11 7.71 -11.41
N GLU A 109 13.76 8.84 -11.67
CA GLU A 109 13.70 9.50 -12.98
C GLU A 109 14.45 8.69 -14.03
N LYS A 110 14.04 8.84 -15.30
CA LYS A 110 14.76 8.19 -16.41
C LYS A 110 16.16 8.79 -16.53
N GLY A 111 17.18 7.94 -16.48
CA GLY A 111 18.56 8.36 -16.66
C GLY A 111 18.78 9.04 -18.01
N LYS A 112 19.54 10.14 -18.00
CA LYS A 112 19.96 10.84 -19.23
C LYS A 112 21.22 10.17 -19.75
N PHE A 113 21.07 9.14 -20.57
CA PHE A 113 22.20 8.48 -21.22
C PHE A 113 22.47 9.07 -22.61
N SER A 114 23.74 9.12 -23.00
CA SER A 114 24.15 9.46 -24.36
C SER A 114 23.73 8.34 -25.33
N LYS A 115 23.73 8.63 -26.65
CA LYS A 115 23.44 7.60 -27.66
C LYS A 115 24.45 6.46 -27.62
N GLU A 116 25.72 6.75 -27.31
CA GLU A 116 26.75 5.73 -27.18
C GLU A 116 26.53 4.85 -25.95
N ASP A 117 26.13 5.44 -24.82
CA ASP A 117 25.84 4.70 -23.59
C ASP A 117 24.61 3.80 -23.75
N TRP A 118 23.55 4.30 -24.38
CA TRP A 118 22.39 3.47 -24.75
C TRP A 118 22.77 2.30 -25.65
N LYS A 119 23.65 2.51 -26.64
CA LYS A 119 24.12 1.45 -27.52
C LYS A 119 24.93 0.38 -26.76
N ARG A 120 25.80 0.80 -25.84
CA ARG A 120 26.59 -0.11 -24.98
C ARG A 120 25.71 -0.92 -24.04
N ILE A 121 24.73 -0.29 -23.40
CA ILE A 121 23.81 -0.93 -22.45
C ILE A 121 22.88 -1.91 -23.18
N SER A 122 22.21 -1.46 -24.25
CA SER A 122 21.28 -2.30 -25.02
C SER A 122 21.92 -3.52 -25.70
N THR A 123 23.21 -3.43 -26.06
CA THR A 123 23.93 -4.57 -26.66
C THR A 123 24.19 -5.66 -25.62
N ARG A 124 24.50 -5.28 -24.37
CA ARG A 124 24.65 -6.22 -23.25
C ARG A 124 23.31 -6.78 -22.77
N ASP A 125 22.26 -5.97 -22.79
CA ASP A 125 20.95 -6.39 -22.27
C ASP A 125 20.28 -7.42 -23.19
N LYS A 126 20.45 -7.31 -24.51
CA LYS A 126 19.97 -8.33 -25.48
C LYS A 126 20.67 -9.68 -25.35
N GLU A 127 21.84 -9.74 -24.72
CA GLU A 127 22.55 -11.00 -24.44
C GLU A 127 22.10 -11.64 -23.12
N LEU A 128 21.49 -10.87 -22.20
CA LEU A 128 21.17 -11.32 -20.84
C LEU A 128 19.68 -11.44 -20.53
N PHE A 129 18.81 -10.65 -21.15
CA PHE A 129 17.40 -10.55 -20.78
C PHE A 129 16.49 -10.82 -21.97
N ASP A 130 15.38 -11.49 -21.71
CA ASP A 130 14.32 -11.67 -22.72
C ASP A 130 13.56 -10.35 -22.94
N ASP A 131 12.89 -10.21 -24.09
CA ASP A 131 12.23 -8.96 -24.50
C ASP A 131 11.20 -8.46 -23.46
N ILE A 132 10.57 -9.39 -22.73
CA ILE A 132 9.61 -9.11 -21.66
C ILE A 132 10.31 -8.49 -20.44
N GLU A 133 11.48 -9.02 -20.07
CA GLU A 133 12.26 -8.56 -18.91
C GLU A 133 12.88 -7.18 -19.18
N ALA A 134 13.36 -6.95 -20.41
CA ALA A 134 13.85 -5.65 -20.84
C ALA A 134 12.75 -4.57 -20.77
N HIS A 135 11.54 -4.88 -21.23
CA HIS A 135 10.40 -3.96 -21.15
C HIS A 135 9.98 -3.66 -19.70
N ALA A 136 9.98 -4.65 -18.81
CA ALA A 136 9.65 -4.47 -17.40
C ALA A 136 10.66 -3.55 -16.67
N LEU A 137 11.92 -3.55 -17.09
CA LEU A 137 12.98 -2.67 -16.58
C LEU A 137 12.97 -1.27 -17.21
N GLY A 138 12.12 -1.04 -18.22
CA GLY A 138 12.03 0.25 -18.92
C GLY A 138 13.25 0.56 -19.80
N LEU A 139 13.95 -0.48 -20.26
CA LEU A 139 15.09 -0.43 -21.17
C LEU A 139 14.64 -0.24 -22.62
#